data_AF-A0A915I8M3-F1
#
_entry.id   AF-A0A915I8M3-F1
#
_cell.length_a   1.000
_cell.length_b   1.000
_cell.length_c   1.000
_cell.angle_alpha   90.00
_cell.angle_beta   90.00
_cell.angle_gamma   90.00
#
_symmetry.space_group_name_H-M   'P 1'
#
loop_
_entity.id
_entity.type
_entity.pdbx_description
1 polymer ?
#
loop_
_entity_poly.entity_id
_entity_poly.type
_entity_poly.pdbx_seq_one_letter_code
_entity_poly.pdbx_strand_id
1 'polypeptide(L)'
;MTKHMKRNLDFLSSWNREKKLAKLSVYSNCRAPKCSCNGWKLPKNQSTSFVAKSGTGVQNEAVEVYLDEKCKNCCHSMENHVELLKNLSDSRLDELLGITFDLEHLFALSQNEHELETKLIYLYLHKHLRKCLSQNWCTVLNNSLGSPPFEIPNIRQIMALFSNSYQKENDLKPVEIQNLMDCVVTHLDSHKLATPLELNMSQEDDELKKEELLSKYKITYARWMMTCHVPTFCTSLPLEMLTNCFGGQFLVLVFRLANFPLPKDLISSQSAFCNALLDELLDEQSHLWNHSNFISKSSRRASSTFVPKTAKFCDSNLENEEDPQCSEFPMKQIIPRSPGKRSTSPNKMVVSSICILNAIFFISRAYLDVTDTHRFKQLFNECHARRFTG
;
A
#
# COMPACT_ATOMS: atom_id res chain seq x y z
N MET A 1 2.77 -13.90 -5.05
CA MET A 1 2.91 -14.72 -3.82
C MET A 1 4.06 -15.71 -3.97
N THR A 2 5.06 -15.68 -3.08
CA THR A 2 6.16 -16.66 -3.10
C THR A 2 5.68 -18.04 -2.66
N LYS A 3 6.29 -19.11 -3.17
CA LYS A 3 5.95 -20.51 -2.80
C LYS A 3 6.02 -20.76 -1.30
N HIS A 4 6.88 -20.04 -0.58
CA HIS A 4 7.03 -20.12 0.86
C HIS A 4 5.83 -19.52 1.61
N MET A 5 5.34 -18.35 1.18
CA MET A 5 4.19 -17.69 1.81
C MET A 5 2.91 -18.51 1.64
N LYS A 6 2.71 -19.12 0.48
CA LYS A 6 1.59 -20.05 0.24
C LYS A 6 1.60 -21.22 1.23
N ARG A 7 2.76 -21.85 1.40
CA ARG A 7 2.93 -22.99 2.32
C ARG A 7 2.64 -22.63 3.78
N ASN A 8 3.01 -21.42 4.20
CA ASN A 8 2.74 -20.96 5.57
C ASN A 8 1.26 -20.68 5.78
N LEU A 9 0.57 -20.12 4.78
CA LEU A 9 -0.88 -19.90 4.84
C LEU A 9 -1.64 -21.23 4.85
N ASP A 10 -1.26 -22.17 3.98
CA ASP A 10 -1.82 -23.54 3.95
C ASP A 10 -1.63 -24.24 5.32
N PHE A 11 -0.47 -24.04 5.96
CA PHE A 11 -0.20 -24.55 7.30
C PHE A 11 -1.10 -23.91 8.37
N LEU A 12 -1.31 -22.59 8.34
CA LEU A 12 -2.22 -21.91 9.28
C LEU A 12 -3.68 -22.36 9.09
N SER A 13 -4.12 -22.55 7.85
CA SER A 13 -5.46 -23.05 7.55
C SER A 13 -5.71 -24.47 8.06
N SER A 14 -4.65 -25.29 8.20
CA SER A 14 -4.73 -26.65 8.74
C SER A 14 -4.94 -26.72 10.26
N TRP A 15 -4.83 -25.59 10.98
CA TRP A 15 -5.03 -25.56 12.42
C TRP A 15 -6.47 -25.90 12.82
N ASN A 16 -6.63 -26.48 14.01
CA ASN A 16 -7.97 -26.61 14.59
C ASN A 16 -8.51 -25.22 15.00
N ARG A 17 -9.83 -25.12 15.14
CA ARG A 17 -10.52 -23.86 15.39
C ARG A 17 -10.01 -23.14 16.65
N GLU A 18 -9.74 -23.87 17.72
CA GLU A 18 -9.22 -23.32 18.98
C GLU A 18 -7.89 -22.60 18.80
N LYS A 19 -6.94 -23.20 18.07
CA LYS A 19 -5.65 -22.56 17.74
C LYS A 19 -5.83 -21.31 16.88
N LYS A 20 -6.77 -21.33 15.93
CA LYS A 20 -7.11 -20.14 15.12
C LYS A 20 -7.62 -19.00 16.00
N LEU A 21 -8.57 -19.29 16.90
CA LEU A 21 -9.12 -18.32 17.85
C LEU A 21 -8.04 -17.78 18.81
N ALA A 22 -7.16 -18.65 19.34
CA ALA A 22 -6.06 -18.24 20.20
C ALA A 22 -5.12 -17.24 19.51
N LYS A 23 -4.70 -17.54 18.28
CA LYS A 23 -3.85 -16.62 17.50
C LYS A 23 -4.54 -15.29 17.21
N LEU A 24 -5.80 -15.30 16.81
CA LEU A 24 -6.55 -14.09 16.48
C LEU A 24 -6.88 -13.24 17.72
N SER A 25 -7.09 -13.86 18.88
CA SER A 25 -7.42 -13.18 20.14
C SER A 25 -6.39 -12.11 20.54
N VAL A 26 -5.13 -12.29 20.16
CA VAL A 26 -4.02 -11.35 20.40
C VAL A 26 -4.26 -9.99 19.71
N TYR A 27 -5.07 -9.98 18.64
CA TYR A 27 -5.36 -8.81 17.84
C TYR A 27 -6.79 -8.27 18.03
N SER A 28 -7.65 -8.99 18.76
CA SER A 28 -9.06 -8.65 18.96
C SER A 28 -9.33 -7.90 20.26
N ASN A 29 -10.27 -6.95 20.17
CA ASN A 29 -10.69 -6.14 21.32
C ASN A 29 -11.54 -6.97 22.29
N CYS A 30 -11.33 -6.75 23.59
CA CYS A 30 -12.16 -7.30 24.64
C CYS A 30 -13.54 -6.67 24.61
N ARG A 31 -14.58 -7.50 24.68
CA ARG A 31 -16.00 -7.08 24.66
C ARG A 31 -16.63 -6.98 26.05
N ALA A 32 -15.85 -7.23 27.11
CA ALA A 32 -16.31 -7.01 28.47
C ALA A 32 -16.73 -5.54 28.70
N PRO A 33 -17.80 -5.29 29.47
CA PRO A 33 -18.30 -3.94 29.73
C PRO A 33 -17.21 -3.01 30.25
N LYS A 34 -17.12 -1.80 29.67
CA LYS A 34 -16.15 -0.74 30.05
C LYS A 34 -14.68 -1.15 29.92
N CYS A 35 -14.35 -2.16 29.10
CA CYS A 35 -12.98 -2.57 28.83
C CYS A 35 -12.42 -1.91 27.55
N SER A 36 -11.16 -1.46 27.59
CA SER A 36 -10.42 -0.88 26.45
C SER A 36 -9.26 -1.77 25.96
N CYS A 37 -9.28 -3.06 26.32
CA CYS A 37 -8.20 -3.98 25.97
C CYS A 37 -8.25 -4.37 24.50
N ASN A 38 -7.15 -4.18 23.76
CA ASN A 38 -7.07 -4.35 22.30
C ASN A 38 -6.39 -5.66 21.86
N GLY A 39 -6.31 -6.64 22.76
CA GLY A 39 -5.65 -7.90 22.48
C GLY A 39 -5.42 -8.74 23.73
N TRP A 40 -5.76 -10.01 23.63
CA TRP A 40 -5.51 -10.98 24.70
C TRP A 40 -4.00 -11.26 24.82
N LYS A 41 -3.53 -11.40 26.06
CA LYS A 41 -2.13 -11.76 26.35
C LYS A 41 -2.10 -12.81 27.44
N LEU A 42 -1.34 -13.88 27.20
CA LEU A 42 -1.17 -14.96 28.15
C LEU A 42 -0.39 -14.48 29.40
N PRO A 43 -0.78 -14.91 30.61
CA PRO A 43 -0.04 -14.63 31.85
C PRO A 43 1.42 -15.14 31.82
N LYS A 44 2.32 -14.46 32.53
CA LYS A 44 3.80 -14.47 32.37
C LYS A 44 4.54 -15.82 32.47
N ASN A 45 3.87 -16.95 32.71
CA ASN A 45 4.54 -18.24 32.86
C ASN A 45 4.53 -19.10 31.59
N GLN A 46 3.89 -18.64 30.52
CA GLN A 46 3.86 -19.32 29.23
C GLN A 46 4.00 -18.27 28.12
N SER A 47 4.98 -18.44 27.25
CA SER A 47 5.27 -17.48 26.18
C SER A 47 4.39 -17.77 24.97
N THR A 48 3.49 -16.87 24.57
CA THR A 48 2.76 -16.97 23.29
C THR A 48 3.65 -16.55 22.13
N SER A 49 4.71 -17.30 21.83
CA SER A 49 5.37 -17.17 20.53
C SER A 49 4.72 -18.14 19.56
N PHE A 50 3.59 -17.76 18.96
CA PHE A 50 3.03 -18.45 17.79
C PHE A 50 3.84 -18.12 16.53
N VAL A 51 5.16 -18.05 16.66
CA VAL A 51 6.09 -17.70 15.59
C VAL A 51 6.35 -18.96 14.79
N ALA A 52 5.94 -18.96 13.53
CA ALA A 52 6.43 -19.93 12.56
C ALA A 52 7.95 -19.74 12.41
N LYS A 53 8.75 -20.54 13.11
CA LYS A 53 10.20 -20.53 12.92
C LYS A 53 10.53 -21.15 11.55
N SER A 54 11.12 -20.36 10.67
CA SER A 54 11.92 -20.85 9.56
C SER A 54 13.15 -21.58 10.10
N GLY A 55 13.30 -22.84 9.71
CA GLY A 55 14.58 -23.56 9.71
C GLY A 55 15.20 -23.82 11.08
N THR A 56 14.97 -25.04 11.58
CA THR A 56 15.72 -25.83 12.58
C THR A 56 14.81 -26.29 13.73
N GLY A 57 14.73 -27.61 13.87
CA GLY A 57 13.76 -28.30 14.70
C GLY A 57 13.80 -27.86 16.17
N VAL A 58 12.75 -27.18 16.59
CA VAL A 58 12.30 -27.16 17.98
C VAL A 58 10.81 -27.46 17.92
N GLN A 59 10.40 -28.48 18.67
CA GLN A 59 9.05 -29.01 18.68
C GLN A 59 8.09 -27.89 19.12
N ASN A 60 7.03 -27.66 18.34
CA ASN A 60 5.89 -26.84 18.77
C ASN A 60 5.21 -27.62 19.91
N GLU A 61 5.66 -27.46 21.15
CA GLU A 61 4.80 -27.78 22.29
C GLU A 61 3.56 -26.91 22.15
N ALA A 62 2.43 -27.55 21.83
CA ALA A 62 1.16 -26.90 21.72
C ALA A 62 0.83 -26.35 23.11
N VAL A 63 1.00 -25.04 23.30
CA VAL A 63 0.39 -24.36 24.44
C VAL A 63 -1.11 -24.56 24.26
N GLU A 64 -1.69 -25.45 25.06
CA GLU A 64 -3.14 -25.59 25.17
C GLU A 64 -3.66 -24.31 25.80
N VAL A 65 -4.41 -23.53 25.01
CA VAL A 65 -5.00 -22.27 25.45
C VAL A 65 -6.48 -22.51 25.67
N TYR A 66 -6.94 -22.29 26.90
CA TYR A 66 -8.34 -22.47 27.27
C TYR A 66 -9.11 -21.13 27.24
N LEU A 67 -10.41 -21.19 26.90
CA LEU A 67 -11.25 -19.99 26.70
C LEU A 67 -11.48 -19.17 27.99
N ASP A 68 -11.38 -19.81 29.15
CA ASP A 68 -11.54 -19.22 30.48
C ASP A 68 -10.27 -18.54 30.99
N GLU A 69 -9.13 -18.71 30.32
CA GLU A 69 -7.87 -18.09 30.69
C GLU A 69 -7.95 -16.56 30.70
N LYS A 70 -7.48 -15.98 31.80
CA LYS A 70 -7.55 -14.55 32.03
C LYS A 70 -6.44 -13.82 31.30
N CYS A 71 -6.84 -12.81 30.53
CA CYS A 71 -5.94 -11.86 29.89
C CYS A 71 -5.06 -11.16 30.93
N LYS A 72 -3.75 -11.15 30.71
CA LYS A 72 -2.78 -10.44 31.56
C LYS A 72 -3.05 -8.93 31.67
N ASN A 73 -3.67 -8.32 30.66
CA ASN A 73 -3.86 -6.87 30.61
C ASN A 73 -5.17 -6.41 31.27
N CYS A 74 -6.27 -7.12 31.06
CA CYS A 74 -7.60 -6.71 31.54
C CYS A 74 -8.25 -7.69 32.52
N CYS A 75 -7.60 -8.82 32.80
CA CYS A 75 -8.09 -9.89 33.68
C CYS A 75 -9.42 -10.55 33.24
N HIS A 76 -9.93 -10.22 32.05
CA HIS A 76 -11.09 -10.88 31.45
C HIS A 76 -10.70 -12.17 30.73
N SER A 77 -11.63 -13.12 30.64
CA SER A 77 -11.43 -14.38 29.92
C SER A 77 -11.08 -14.16 28.44
N MET A 78 -10.35 -15.11 27.84
CA MET A 78 -10.09 -15.13 26.40
C MET A 78 -11.40 -15.14 25.59
N GLU A 79 -12.44 -15.77 26.11
CA GLU A 79 -13.78 -15.75 25.54
C GLU A 79 -14.28 -14.34 25.20
N ASN A 80 -14.07 -13.36 26.09
CA ASN A 80 -14.44 -11.96 25.83
C ASN A 80 -13.63 -11.31 24.71
N HIS A 81 -12.49 -11.87 24.31
CA HIS A 81 -11.69 -11.39 23.18
C HIS A 81 -12.03 -12.06 21.86
N VAL A 82 -12.64 -13.25 21.90
CA VAL A 82 -12.98 -14.02 20.70
C VAL A 82 -14.48 -14.09 20.44
N GLU A 83 -15.31 -13.39 21.20
CA GLU A 83 -16.77 -13.40 21.09
C GLU A 83 -17.26 -13.22 19.64
N LEU A 84 -16.72 -12.22 18.93
CA LEU A 84 -17.06 -11.98 17.51
C LEU A 84 -16.45 -13.00 16.55
N LEU A 85 -15.38 -13.68 16.95
CA LEU A 85 -14.69 -14.66 16.13
C LEU A 85 -15.31 -16.05 16.22
N LYS A 86 -15.86 -16.40 17.39
CA LYS A 86 -16.45 -17.72 17.68
C LYS A 86 -17.62 -18.08 16.76
N ASN A 87 -18.30 -17.09 16.17
CA ASN A 87 -19.43 -17.31 15.27
C ASN A 87 -19.03 -17.25 13.78
N LEU A 88 -17.77 -16.93 13.46
CA LEU A 88 -17.30 -16.87 12.08
C LEU A 88 -17.06 -18.27 11.50
N SER A 89 -17.29 -18.44 10.20
CA SER A 89 -16.91 -19.67 9.49
C SER A 89 -15.39 -19.87 9.51
N ASP A 90 -14.93 -21.12 9.41
CA ASP A 90 -13.48 -21.40 9.37
C ASP A 90 -12.79 -20.70 8.18
N SER A 91 -13.49 -20.57 7.04
CA SER A 91 -12.98 -19.80 5.90
C SER A 91 -12.72 -18.33 6.27
N ARG A 92 -13.58 -17.68 7.07
CA ARG A 92 -13.31 -16.31 7.52
C ARG A 92 -12.19 -16.25 8.55
N LEU A 93 -12.08 -17.23 9.43
CA LEU A 93 -10.93 -17.32 10.34
C LEU A 93 -9.62 -17.46 9.56
N ASP A 94 -9.61 -18.25 8.48
CA ASP A 94 -8.45 -18.42 7.61
C ASP A 94 -8.05 -17.12 6.91
N GLU A 95 -9.02 -16.34 6.44
CA GLU A 95 -8.75 -15.02 5.88
C GLU A 95 -8.15 -14.05 6.91
N LEU A 96 -8.69 -14.03 8.14
CA LEU A 96 -8.16 -13.21 9.23
C LEU A 96 -6.74 -13.67 9.66
N LEU A 97 -6.46 -14.98 9.60
CA LEU A 97 -5.12 -15.51 9.81
C LEU A 97 -4.15 -15.10 8.70
N GLY A 98 -4.62 -15.02 7.46
CA GLY A 98 -3.85 -14.44 6.35
C GLY A 98 -3.46 -12.99 6.64
N ILE A 99 -4.40 -12.17 7.10
CA ILE A 99 -4.14 -10.78 7.52
C ILE A 99 -3.14 -10.74 8.67
N THR A 100 -3.28 -11.65 9.65
CA THR A 100 -2.37 -11.75 10.79
C THR A 100 -0.94 -12.11 10.37
N PHE A 101 -0.80 -13.05 9.43
CA PHE A 101 0.49 -13.44 8.89
C PHE A 101 1.15 -12.27 8.15
N ASP A 102 0.39 -11.59 7.29
CA ASP A 102 0.87 -10.41 6.55
C ASP A 102 1.29 -9.27 7.49
N LEU A 103 0.51 -9.04 8.55
CA LEU A 103 0.83 -8.10 9.62
C LEU A 103 2.19 -8.43 10.28
N GLU A 104 2.38 -9.67 10.75
CA GLU A 104 3.61 -10.11 11.40
C GLU A 104 4.82 -10.03 10.46
N HIS A 105 4.61 -10.37 9.19
CA HIS A 105 5.64 -10.28 8.16
C HIS A 105 6.06 -8.83 7.89
N LEU A 106 5.12 -7.90 7.74
CA LEU A 106 5.42 -6.46 7.59
C LEU A 106 6.17 -5.90 8.80
N PHE A 107 5.83 -6.34 10.00
CA PHE A 107 6.57 -5.96 11.20
C PHE A 107 8.02 -6.44 11.12
N ALA A 108 8.25 -7.72 10.79
CA ALA A 108 9.59 -8.27 10.64
C ALA A 108 10.41 -7.54 9.56
N LEU A 109 9.81 -7.25 8.40
CA LEU A 109 10.43 -6.44 7.35
C LEU A 109 10.85 -5.06 7.88
N SER A 110 9.96 -4.36 8.59
CA SER A 110 10.25 -3.03 9.15
C SER A 110 11.40 -3.02 10.16
N GLN A 111 11.65 -4.12 10.87
CA GLN A 111 12.77 -4.21 11.83
C GLN A 111 14.12 -4.32 11.11
N ASN A 112 14.16 -5.02 9.99
CA ASN A 112 15.36 -5.22 9.19
C ASN A 112 15.56 -4.15 8.11
N GLU A 113 14.56 -3.27 7.91
CA GLU A 113 14.63 -2.20 6.93
C GLU A 113 15.49 -1.03 7.45
N HIS A 114 16.46 -0.65 6.63
CA HIS A 114 17.40 0.43 6.89
C HIS A 114 16.98 1.74 6.21
N GLU A 115 16.28 1.66 5.08
CA GLU A 115 15.83 2.83 4.34
C GLU A 115 14.56 3.40 4.98
N LEU A 116 14.60 4.69 5.34
CA LEU A 116 13.61 5.30 6.22
C LEU A 116 12.23 5.35 5.56
N GLU A 117 12.14 5.75 4.30
CA GLU A 117 10.90 5.90 3.56
C GLU A 117 10.17 4.55 3.42
N THR A 118 10.91 3.50 3.06
CA THR A 118 10.45 2.10 2.95
C THR A 118 9.97 1.57 4.29
N LYS A 119 10.77 1.79 5.35
CA LYS A 119 10.42 1.40 6.72
C LYS A 119 9.11 2.05 7.18
N LEU A 120 8.92 3.34 6.91
CA LEU A 120 7.70 4.06 7.25
C LEU A 120 6.49 3.50 6.51
N ILE A 121 6.63 3.10 5.24
CA ILE A 121 5.55 2.46 4.48
C ILE A 121 5.19 1.09 5.09
N TYR A 122 6.17 0.26 5.45
CA TYR A 122 5.89 -1.02 6.13
C TYR A 122 5.18 -0.82 7.46
N LEU A 123 5.61 0.15 8.28
CA LEU A 123 4.96 0.47 9.56
C LEU A 123 3.54 1.00 9.37
N TYR A 124 3.31 1.81 8.33
CA TYR A 124 1.98 2.30 7.97
C TYR A 124 1.04 1.14 7.60
N LEU A 125 1.47 0.24 6.72
CA LEU A 125 0.68 -0.93 6.31
C LEU A 125 0.46 -1.91 7.47
N HIS A 126 1.47 -2.14 8.31
CA HIS A 126 1.34 -2.89 9.55
C HIS A 126 0.25 -2.28 10.45
N LYS A 127 0.28 -0.96 10.68
CA LYS A 127 -0.73 -0.28 11.49
C LYS A 127 -2.13 -0.39 10.88
N HIS A 128 -2.23 -0.29 9.55
CA HIS A 128 -3.50 -0.48 8.84
C HIS A 128 -4.06 -1.88 9.08
N LEU A 129 -3.30 -2.95 8.80
CA LEU A 129 -3.75 -4.32 9.01
C LEU A 129 -4.09 -4.61 10.49
N ARG A 130 -3.34 -4.05 11.44
CA ARG A 130 -3.66 -4.13 12.88
C ARG A 130 -5.04 -3.54 13.17
N LYS A 131 -5.36 -2.39 12.57
CA LYS A 131 -6.67 -1.74 12.68
C LYS A 131 -7.76 -2.60 12.04
N CYS A 132 -7.50 -3.18 10.86
CA CYS A 132 -8.41 -4.11 10.17
C CYS A 132 -8.84 -5.25 11.11
N LEU A 133 -7.89 -5.93 11.75
CA LEU A 133 -8.17 -7.04 12.66
C LEU A 133 -8.99 -6.63 13.89
N SER A 134 -8.81 -5.41 14.39
CA SER A 134 -9.46 -4.92 15.61
C SER A 134 -10.86 -4.32 15.42
N GLN A 135 -11.20 -3.83 14.21
CA GLN A 135 -12.39 -2.98 14.00
C GLN A 135 -13.36 -3.54 12.96
N ASN A 136 -12.96 -3.59 11.68
CA ASN A 136 -13.91 -3.76 10.56
C ASN A 136 -13.51 -4.86 9.56
N TRP A 137 -12.40 -5.57 9.78
CA TRP A 137 -11.86 -6.62 8.90
C TRP A 137 -11.67 -6.21 7.42
N CYS A 138 -11.68 -4.91 7.11
CA CYS A 138 -11.57 -4.35 5.77
C CYS A 138 -10.12 -3.94 5.50
N THR A 139 -9.49 -4.52 4.48
CA THR A 139 -8.09 -4.28 4.11
C THR A 139 -7.90 -3.18 3.08
N VAL A 140 -8.99 -2.59 2.56
CA VAL A 140 -8.93 -1.49 1.59
C VAL A 140 -8.27 -0.25 2.22
N LEU A 141 -7.25 0.27 1.53
CA LEU A 141 -6.48 1.42 1.99
C LEU A 141 -7.23 2.73 1.65
N ASN A 142 -7.86 3.34 2.66
CA ASN A 142 -8.32 4.73 2.57
C ASN A 142 -7.14 5.66 2.87
N ASN A 143 -6.31 5.89 1.87
CA ASN A 143 -5.04 6.61 2.05
C ASN A 143 -5.16 8.08 1.61
N SER A 144 -4.39 8.96 2.24
CA SER A 144 -4.28 10.38 1.88
C SER A 144 -3.44 10.63 0.62
N LEU A 145 -2.85 9.57 0.05
CA LEU A 145 -2.05 9.61 -1.17
C LEU A 145 -2.91 9.41 -2.43
N GLY A 146 -4.22 9.24 -2.29
CA GLY A 146 -5.17 9.00 -3.38
C GLY A 146 -5.40 7.52 -3.67
N SER A 147 -6.37 7.22 -4.52
CA SER A 147 -6.67 5.87 -4.99
C SER A 147 -6.21 5.70 -6.45
N PRO A 148 -5.79 4.50 -6.86
CA PRO A 148 -5.53 4.21 -8.27
C PRO A 148 -6.83 4.37 -9.11
N PRO A 149 -6.72 4.74 -10.40
CA PRO A 149 -5.49 5.17 -11.08
C PRO A 149 -5.05 6.56 -10.61
N PHE A 150 -3.74 6.73 -10.41
CA PHE A 150 -3.15 7.98 -9.93
C PHE A 150 -2.92 9.01 -11.03
N GLU A 151 -2.74 8.55 -12.27
CA GLU A 151 -2.49 9.38 -13.44
C GLU A 151 -3.34 8.91 -14.61
N ILE A 152 -3.83 9.87 -15.39
CA ILE A 152 -4.56 9.66 -16.64
C ILE A 152 -3.98 10.64 -17.67
N PRO A 153 -3.51 10.19 -18.84
CA PRO A 153 -3.47 8.79 -19.29
C PRO A 153 -2.51 7.92 -18.47
N ASN A 154 -2.82 6.62 -18.37
CA ASN A 154 -1.90 5.66 -17.76
C ASN A 154 -0.82 5.18 -18.75
N ILE A 155 0.20 4.49 -18.23
CA ILE A 155 1.34 4.01 -19.02
C ILE A 155 0.86 3.14 -20.18
N ARG A 156 -0.11 2.24 -20.01
CA ARG A 156 -0.63 1.44 -21.13
C ARG A 156 -1.18 2.30 -22.25
N GLN A 157 -1.91 3.35 -21.92
CA GLN A 157 -2.46 4.29 -22.91
C GLN A 157 -1.36 5.09 -23.61
N ILE A 158 -0.33 5.55 -22.88
CA ILE A 158 0.84 6.24 -23.44
C ILE A 158 1.62 5.31 -24.38
N MET A 159 1.92 4.11 -23.91
CA MET A 159 2.59 3.05 -24.66
C MET A 159 1.82 2.70 -25.94
N ALA A 160 0.48 2.65 -25.89
CA ALA A 160 -0.32 2.42 -27.08
C ALA A 160 -0.23 3.58 -28.09
N LEU A 161 -0.08 4.84 -27.66
CA LEU A 161 0.16 5.94 -28.59
C LEU A 161 1.53 5.82 -29.26
N PHE A 162 2.58 5.60 -28.48
CA PHE A 162 3.94 5.40 -28.98
C PHE A 162 4.02 4.22 -29.96
N SER A 163 3.39 3.10 -29.62
CA SER A 163 3.30 1.93 -30.51
C SER A 163 2.71 2.29 -31.87
N ASN A 164 1.69 3.16 -31.91
CA ASN A 164 1.03 3.53 -33.16
C ASN A 164 1.87 4.48 -34.02
N SER A 165 2.63 5.41 -33.42
CA SER A 165 3.55 6.28 -34.16
C SER A 165 4.74 5.49 -34.67
N TYR A 166 5.41 4.75 -33.78
CA TYR A 166 6.60 3.97 -34.10
C TYR A 166 6.33 2.90 -35.16
N GLN A 167 5.18 2.22 -35.08
CA GLN A 167 4.77 1.24 -36.09
C GLN A 167 4.64 1.85 -37.48
N LYS A 168 4.04 3.04 -37.61
CA LYS A 168 3.84 3.71 -38.90
C LYS A 168 5.15 4.20 -39.49
N GLU A 169 6.04 4.70 -38.66
CA GLU A 169 7.34 5.23 -39.10
C GLU A 169 8.31 4.13 -39.54
N ASN A 170 8.19 2.93 -38.97
CA ASN A 170 9.10 1.82 -39.21
C ASN A 170 8.47 0.64 -39.99
N ASP A 171 7.25 0.81 -40.51
CA ASP A 171 6.47 -0.20 -41.26
C ASP A 171 6.43 -1.59 -40.60
N LEU A 172 6.31 -1.61 -39.27
CA LEU A 172 6.32 -2.85 -38.49
C LEU A 172 4.96 -3.56 -38.53
N LYS A 173 4.98 -4.89 -38.47
CA LYS A 173 3.73 -5.66 -38.31
C LYS A 173 3.14 -5.43 -36.91
N PRO A 174 1.80 -5.44 -36.78
CA PRO A 174 1.15 -5.26 -35.48
C PRO A 174 1.65 -6.23 -34.38
N VAL A 175 1.96 -7.48 -34.76
CA VAL A 175 2.46 -8.49 -33.82
C VAL A 175 3.87 -8.17 -33.34
N GLU A 176 4.73 -7.65 -34.22
CA GLU A 176 6.12 -7.32 -33.89
C GLU A 176 6.16 -6.19 -32.87
N ILE A 177 5.46 -5.08 -33.15
CA ILE A 177 5.40 -3.96 -32.20
C ILE A 177 4.73 -4.38 -30.88
N GLN A 178 3.65 -5.16 -30.92
CA GLN A 178 2.97 -5.62 -29.70
C GLN A 178 3.91 -6.44 -28.80
N ASN A 179 4.75 -7.31 -29.37
CA ASN A 179 5.74 -8.07 -28.59
C ASN A 179 6.77 -7.17 -27.90
N LEU A 180 7.22 -6.09 -28.58
CA LEU A 180 8.13 -5.10 -27.98
C LEU A 180 7.44 -4.36 -26.83
N MET A 181 6.18 -3.95 -27.04
CA MET A 181 5.39 -3.24 -26.04
C MET A 181 5.13 -4.11 -24.81
N ASP A 182 4.76 -5.38 -25.02
CA ASP A 182 4.52 -6.34 -23.94
C ASP A 182 5.80 -6.62 -23.14
N CYS A 183 6.96 -6.64 -23.79
CA CYS A 183 8.26 -6.76 -23.13
C CYS A 183 8.49 -5.57 -22.18
N VAL A 184 8.30 -4.32 -22.64
CA VAL A 184 8.50 -3.13 -21.80
C VAL A 184 7.46 -3.06 -20.67
N VAL A 185 6.18 -3.31 -20.97
CA VAL A 185 5.09 -3.28 -19.99
C VAL A 185 5.31 -4.32 -18.89
N THR A 186 5.65 -5.56 -19.26
CA THR A 186 5.93 -6.64 -18.31
C THR A 186 7.14 -6.32 -17.44
N HIS A 187 8.17 -5.71 -18.04
CA HIS A 187 9.35 -5.27 -17.31
C HIS A 187 9.02 -4.16 -16.31
N LEU A 188 8.26 -3.13 -16.72
CA LEU A 188 7.80 -2.07 -15.81
C LEU A 188 6.97 -2.63 -14.64
N ASP A 189 6.03 -3.54 -14.92
CA ASP A 189 5.15 -4.11 -13.90
C ASP A 189 5.89 -5.03 -12.90
N SER A 190 7.06 -5.58 -13.28
CA SER A 190 7.82 -6.52 -12.45
C SER A 190 9.08 -5.94 -11.80
N HIS A 191 9.61 -4.83 -12.33
CA HIS A 191 10.84 -4.23 -11.83
C HIS A 191 10.62 -3.52 -10.49
N LYS A 192 11.62 -3.60 -9.61
CA LYS A 192 11.62 -2.85 -8.36
C LYS A 192 12.13 -1.43 -8.61
N LEU A 193 11.43 -0.44 -8.06
CA LEU A 193 11.93 0.93 -8.10
C LEU A 193 13.09 1.11 -7.13
N ALA A 194 14.03 1.97 -7.52
CA ALA A 194 15.06 2.48 -6.63
C ALA A 194 14.40 3.16 -5.41
N THR A 195 15.02 3.03 -4.25
CA THR A 195 14.62 3.79 -3.07
C THR A 195 14.92 5.28 -3.27
N PRO A 196 14.24 6.19 -2.56
CA PRO A 196 14.56 7.61 -2.62
C PRO A 196 16.03 7.94 -2.30
N LEU A 197 16.70 7.11 -1.51
CA LEU A 197 18.13 7.26 -1.17
C LEU A 197 19.07 6.90 -2.33
N GLU A 198 18.63 6.03 -3.25
CA GLU A 198 19.42 5.53 -4.38
C GLU A 198 19.34 6.43 -5.63
N LEU A 199 18.54 7.49 -5.59
CA LEU A 199 18.34 8.38 -6.75
C LEU A 199 19.59 9.17 -7.10
N ASN A 200 19.86 9.27 -8.41
CA ASN A 200 20.94 10.10 -8.91
C ASN A 200 20.44 11.54 -9.10
N MET A 201 20.67 12.37 -8.09
CA MET A 201 20.29 13.79 -8.11
C MET A 201 21.47 14.71 -8.45
N SER A 202 22.60 14.17 -8.91
CA SER A 202 23.82 14.93 -9.20
C SER A 202 23.76 15.76 -10.48
N GLN A 203 22.73 15.57 -11.31
CA GLN A 203 22.57 16.24 -12.60
C GLN A 203 21.69 17.50 -12.56
N GLU A 204 21.02 17.79 -11.43
CA GLU A 204 20.17 18.98 -11.30
C GLU A 204 20.83 19.97 -10.33
N ASP A 205 21.41 21.04 -10.88
CA ASP A 205 22.12 22.08 -10.12
C ASP A 205 21.16 23.00 -9.34
N ASP A 206 19.88 23.03 -9.71
CA ASP A 206 18.85 23.77 -9.00
C ASP A 206 18.32 22.95 -7.82
N GLU A 207 18.77 23.32 -6.61
CA GLU A 207 18.36 22.67 -5.36
C GLU A 207 16.85 22.72 -5.09
N LEU A 208 16.15 23.78 -5.51
CA LEU A 208 14.69 23.87 -5.31
C LEU A 208 13.97 22.85 -6.21
N LYS A 209 14.39 22.77 -7.47
CA LYS A 209 13.83 21.80 -8.43
C LYS A 209 14.16 20.37 -8.05
N LYS A 210 15.36 20.13 -7.52
CA LYS A 210 15.79 18.85 -6.96
C LYS A 210 14.93 18.41 -5.78
N GLU A 211 14.64 19.31 -4.85
CA GLU A 211 13.74 19.02 -3.73
C GLU A 211 12.30 18.72 -4.20
N GLU A 212 11.80 19.47 -5.19
CA GLU A 212 10.48 19.24 -5.78
C GLU A 212 10.39 17.85 -6.46
N LEU A 213 11.39 17.50 -7.27
CA LEU A 213 11.49 16.21 -7.96
C LEU A 213 11.58 15.05 -6.96
N LEU A 214 12.42 15.19 -5.94
CA LEU A 214 12.54 14.20 -4.87
C LEU A 214 11.22 14.02 -4.11
N SER A 215 10.53 15.11 -3.80
CA SER A 215 9.23 15.07 -3.13
C SER A 215 8.17 14.34 -3.97
N LYS A 216 8.12 14.62 -5.28
CA LYS A 216 7.26 13.92 -6.23
C LYS A 216 7.60 12.43 -6.29
N TYR A 217 8.90 12.10 -6.36
CA TYR A 217 9.35 10.71 -6.37
C TYR A 217 8.95 9.97 -5.10
N LYS A 218 9.12 10.56 -3.91
CA LYS A 218 8.73 9.92 -2.63
C LYS A 218 7.24 9.57 -2.59
N ILE A 219 6.37 10.45 -3.10
CA ILE A 219 4.93 10.17 -3.20
C ILE A 219 4.67 9.02 -4.17
N THR A 220 5.32 9.05 -5.35
CA THR A 220 5.22 8.01 -6.36
C THR A 220 5.70 6.65 -5.83
N TYR A 221 6.85 6.63 -5.17
CA TYR A 221 7.44 5.46 -4.54
C TYR A 221 6.51 4.88 -3.47
N ALA A 222 5.93 5.72 -2.61
CA ALA A 222 4.98 5.28 -1.60
C ALA A 222 3.71 4.66 -2.22
N ARG A 223 3.15 5.29 -3.25
CA ARG A 223 2.00 4.73 -3.99
C ARG A 223 2.35 3.37 -4.58
N TRP A 224 3.47 3.26 -5.30
CA TRP A 224 3.94 2.02 -5.91
C TRP A 224 4.15 0.92 -4.86
N MET A 225 4.80 1.26 -3.74
CA MET A 225 5.03 0.32 -2.65
C MET A 225 3.71 -0.24 -2.11
N MET A 226 2.73 0.61 -1.84
CA MET A 226 1.47 0.21 -1.22
C MET A 226 0.51 -0.52 -2.16
N THR A 227 0.48 -0.20 -3.46
CA THR A 227 -0.49 -0.77 -4.40
C THR A 227 0.09 -1.83 -5.32
N CYS A 228 1.38 -1.79 -5.61
CA CYS A 228 2.01 -2.64 -6.61
C CYS A 228 3.06 -3.58 -6.01
N HIS A 229 3.93 -3.09 -5.11
CA HIS A 229 5.05 -3.89 -4.60
C HIS A 229 4.67 -4.80 -3.43
N VAL A 230 4.24 -4.20 -2.32
CA VAL A 230 3.92 -4.93 -1.08
C VAL A 230 2.83 -5.97 -1.28
N PRO A 231 1.74 -5.69 -2.04
CA PRO A 231 0.70 -6.70 -2.28
C PRO A 231 1.18 -7.96 -3.02
N THR A 232 2.37 -7.95 -3.66
CA THR A 232 2.94 -9.18 -4.27
C THR A 232 3.30 -10.25 -3.24
N PHE A 233 3.54 -9.84 -2.01
CA PHE A 233 3.90 -10.70 -0.89
C PHE A 233 2.94 -10.56 0.32
N CYS A 234 2.22 -9.45 0.49
CA CYS A 234 1.11 -9.34 1.44
C CYS A 234 -0.23 -9.46 0.72
N THR A 235 -0.72 -10.69 0.60
CA THR A 235 -1.91 -11.01 -0.22
C THR A 235 -3.23 -10.49 0.35
N SER A 236 -3.23 -10.03 1.60
CA SER A 236 -4.38 -9.37 2.22
C SER A 236 -4.65 -7.97 1.65
N LEU A 237 -3.67 -7.36 0.98
CA LEU A 237 -3.78 -6.05 0.35
C LEU A 237 -4.16 -6.20 -1.14
N PRO A 238 -4.94 -5.27 -1.71
CA PRO A 238 -5.26 -5.29 -3.13
C PRO A 238 -4.01 -5.05 -3.98
N LEU A 239 -3.78 -5.91 -4.97
CA LEU A 239 -2.67 -5.81 -5.92
C LEU A 239 -3.14 -5.12 -7.19
N GLU A 240 -2.45 -4.04 -7.55
CA GLU A 240 -2.66 -3.30 -8.78
C GLU A 240 -1.46 -3.42 -9.72
N MET A 241 -1.72 -3.36 -11.03
CA MET A 241 -0.66 -3.29 -12.03
C MET A 241 -0.13 -1.86 -12.15
N LEU A 242 1.20 -1.70 -12.11
CA LEU A 242 1.87 -0.40 -12.17
C LEU A 242 1.44 0.35 -13.43
N THR A 243 1.46 -0.32 -14.57
CA THR A 243 1.14 0.29 -15.88
C THR A 243 -0.31 0.73 -16.04
N ASN A 244 -1.21 0.25 -15.17
CA ASN A 244 -2.61 0.69 -15.11
C ASN A 244 -2.83 1.88 -14.17
N CYS A 245 -1.96 2.07 -13.19
CA CYS A 245 -2.12 3.06 -12.12
C CYS A 245 -1.37 4.36 -12.36
N PHE A 246 -0.20 4.26 -12.99
CA PHE A 246 0.72 5.37 -13.18
C PHE A 246 0.76 5.81 -14.64
N GLY A 247 1.32 6.99 -14.91
CA GLY A 247 1.28 7.67 -16.21
C GLY A 247 2.60 8.36 -16.57
N GLY A 248 2.50 9.48 -17.29
CA GLY A 248 3.67 10.19 -17.82
C GLY A 248 4.57 10.78 -16.75
N GLN A 249 3.99 11.30 -15.65
CA GLN A 249 4.79 11.88 -14.58
C GLN A 249 5.63 10.80 -13.89
N PHE A 250 5.05 9.62 -13.67
CA PHE A 250 5.79 8.46 -13.21
C PHE A 250 6.96 8.12 -14.15
N LEU A 251 6.70 7.99 -15.46
CA LEU A 251 7.72 7.60 -16.43
C LEU A 251 8.90 8.56 -16.43
N VAL A 252 8.63 9.87 -16.45
CA VAL A 252 9.67 10.91 -16.36
C VAL A 252 10.48 10.75 -15.08
N LEU A 253 9.82 10.59 -13.93
CA LEU A 253 10.52 10.45 -12.65
C LEU A 253 11.42 9.22 -12.60
N VAL A 254 10.96 8.06 -13.07
CA VAL A 254 11.74 6.82 -12.97
C VAL A 254 12.85 6.74 -14.01
N PHE A 255 12.62 7.16 -15.25
CA PHE A 255 13.66 7.14 -16.28
C PHE A 255 14.70 8.25 -16.07
N ARG A 256 14.29 9.44 -15.60
CA ARG A 256 15.20 10.57 -15.36
C ARG A 256 15.97 10.47 -14.05
N LEU A 257 15.33 10.10 -12.94
CA LEU A 257 15.96 10.16 -11.60
C LEU A 257 16.48 8.81 -11.11
N ALA A 258 15.76 7.73 -11.43
CA ALA A 258 16.09 6.39 -10.94
C ALA A 258 16.91 5.58 -11.97
N ASN A 259 17.26 6.16 -13.12
CA ASN A 259 17.96 5.49 -14.22
C ASN A 259 17.35 4.12 -14.54
N PHE A 260 16.01 4.07 -14.62
CA PHE A 260 15.27 2.83 -14.76
C PHE A 260 15.78 2.04 -15.99
N PRO A 261 16.30 0.81 -15.82
CA PRO A 261 16.91 0.09 -16.92
C PRO A 261 15.83 -0.55 -17.79
N LEU A 262 15.94 -0.43 -19.12
CA LEU A 262 15.17 -1.27 -20.04
C LEU A 262 15.74 -2.72 -20.07
N PRO A 263 14.97 -3.72 -20.52
CA PRO A 263 15.43 -5.11 -20.59
C PRO A 263 16.71 -5.23 -21.44
N LYS A 264 17.76 -5.86 -20.91
CA LYS A 264 19.05 -5.99 -21.61
C LYS A 264 18.92 -6.68 -22.97
N ASP A 265 18.12 -7.74 -23.02
CA ASP A 265 17.89 -8.50 -24.24
C ASP A 265 17.17 -7.63 -25.29
N LEU A 266 16.21 -6.81 -24.85
CA LEU A 266 15.52 -5.86 -25.71
C LEU A 266 16.48 -4.78 -26.23
N ILE A 267 17.33 -4.22 -25.37
CA ILE A 267 18.35 -3.24 -25.78
C ILE A 267 19.28 -3.86 -26.83
N SER A 268 19.74 -5.10 -26.61
CA SER A 268 20.68 -5.76 -27.52
C SER A 268 20.08 -6.13 -28.87
N SER A 269 18.77 -6.46 -28.90
CA SER A 269 18.09 -6.91 -30.11
C SER A 269 17.34 -5.79 -30.84
N GLN A 270 16.95 -4.72 -30.14
CA GLN A 270 16.02 -3.68 -30.58
C GLN A 270 16.43 -2.30 -30.04
N SER A 271 17.72 -1.97 -30.16
CA SER A 271 18.29 -0.71 -29.65
C SER A 271 17.62 0.54 -30.23
N ALA A 272 17.25 0.52 -31.51
CA ALA A 272 16.56 1.64 -32.17
C ALA A 272 15.19 1.91 -31.53
N PHE A 273 14.44 0.86 -31.17
CA PHE A 273 13.16 0.98 -30.47
C PHE A 273 13.37 1.53 -29.06
N CYS A 274 14.34 1.00 -28.31
CA CYS A 274 14.64 1.47 -26.96
C CYS A 274 15.05 2.95 -26.95
N ASN A 275 15.90 3.37 -27.88
CA ASN A 275 16.34 4.76 -27.99
C ASN A 275 15.17 5.68 -28.35
N ALA A 276 14.38 5.33 -29.38
CA ALA A 276 13.21 6.12 -29.77
C ALA A 276 12.19 6.25 -28.63
N LEU A 277 11.97 5.18 -27.85
CA LEU A 277 11.11 5.25 -26.68
C LEU A 277 11.69 6.20 -25.62
N LEU A 278 12.98 6.11 -25.31
CA LEU A 278 13.62 6.98 -24.32
C LEU A 278 13.61 8.44 -24.77
N ASP A 279 13.85 8.72 -26.05
CA ASP A 279 13.81 10.06 -26.61
C ASP A 279 12.41 10.69 -26.43
N GLU A 280 11.35 9.94 -26.76
CA GLU A 280 9.96 10.39 -26.57
C GLU A 280 9.59 10.56 -25.08
N LEU A 281 10.11 9.70 -24.19
CA LEU A 281 9.82 9.77 -22.76
C LEU A 281 10.56 10.91 -22.04
N LEU A 282 11.72 11.31 -22.55
CA LEU A 282 12.57 12.35 -21.96
C LEU A 282 12.32 13.72 -22.59
N ASP A 283 11.68 13.79 -23.76
CA ASP A 283 11.26 15.04 -24.39
C ASP A 283 9.99 15.61 -23.74
N GLU A 284 10.12 16.76 -23.08
CA GLU A 284 9.01 17.48 -22.46
C GLU A 284 7.98 17.99 -23.49
N GLN A 285 8.36 18.10 -24.77
CA GLN A 285 7.49 18.53 -25.86
C GLN A 285 6.87 17.37 -26.65
N SER A 286 7.14 16.12 -26.24
CA SER A 286 6.61 14.95 -26.93
C SER A 286 5.08 15.00 -27.05
N HIS A 287 4.61 14.59 -28.23
CA HIS A 287 3.19 14.44 -28.53
C HIS A 287 2.49 13.41 -27.64
N LEU A 288 3.23 12.49 -26.99
CA LEU A 288 2.70 11.52 -26.03
C LEU A 288 2.01 12.19 -24.84
N TRP A 289 2.45 13.40 -24.49
CA TRP A 289 1.92 14.17 -23.35
C TRP A 289 0.69 15.00 -23.69
N ASN A 290 0.29 15.07 -24.96
CA ASN A 290 -0.86 15.86 -25.36
C ASN A 290 -2.18 15.18 -24.95
N HIS A 291 -2.81 15.72 -23.90
CA HIS A 291 -4.07 15.22 -23.36
C HIS A 291 -5.21 15.14 -24.39
N SER A 292 -5.20 15.95 -25.46
CA SER A 292 -6.22 15.90 -26.50
C SER A 292 -6.26 14.56 -27.26
N ASN A 293 -5.14 13.84 -27.33
CA ASN A 293 -5.06 12.51 -27.94
C ASN A 293 -5.92 11.46 -27.23
N PHE A 294 -6.28 11.70 -25.96
CA PHE A 294 -7.03 10.76 -25.12
C PHE A 294 -8.51 11.15 -24.95
N ILE A 295 -8.89 12.37 -25.33
CA ILE A 295 -10.26 12.92 -25.15
C ILE A 295 -11.26 12.37 -26.20
N SER A 296 -10.79 11.79 -27.31
CA SER A 296 -11.67 11.41 -28.43
C SER A 296 -12.35 10.04 -28.35
N LYS A 297 -11.97 9.17 -27.39
CA LYS A 297 -12.46 7.77 -27.34
C LYS A 297 -13.30 7.39 -26.11
N SER A 298 -13.35 8.24 -25.09
CA SER A 298 -14.11 8.00 -23.84
C SER A 298 -15.62 8.24 -23.97
N SER A 299 -16.11 8.85 -25.05
CA SER A 299 -17.55 9.13 -25.24
C SER A 299 -18.39 7.95 -25.76
N ARG A 300 -17.84 6.74 -26.00
CA ARG A 300 -18.64 5.60 -26.53
C ARG A 300 -18.57 4.28 -25.75
N ARG A 301 -17.91 4.22 -24.58
CA ARG A 301 -17.93 3.02 -23.72
C ARG A 301 -18.00 3.34 -22.22
N ALA A 302 -18.86 4.29 -21.84
CA ALA A 302 -19.30 4.43 -20.45
C ALA A 302 -20.63 3.69 -20.26
N SER A 303 -20.65 2.37 -20.49
CA SER A 303 -21.78 1.48 -20.18
C SER A 303 -21.34 0.00 -20.17
N SER A 304 -20.38 -0.37 -19.33
CA SER A 304 -20.29 -1.74 -18.81
C SER A 304 -19.35 -1.76 -17.60
N THR A 305 -19.93 -1.68 -16.42
CA THR A 305 -19.29 -2.02 -15.16
C THR A 305 -18.83 -3.48 -15.21
N PHE A 306 -17.54 -3.69 -15.47
CA PHE A 306 -16.91 -4.99 -15.27
C PHE A 306 -16.46 -5.06 -13.81
N VAL A 307 -17.26 -5.73 -12.98
CA VAL A 307 -16.90 -6.08 -11.61
C VAL A 307 -15.93 -7.26 -11.67
N PRO A 308 -14.67 -7.14 -11.20
CA PRO A 308 -13.81 -8.30 -11.04
C PRO A 308 -14.41 -9.21 -9.96
N LYS A 309 -14.72 -10.46 -10.33
CA LYS A 309 -15.16 -11.52 -9.41
C LYS A 309 -13.99 -11.96 -8.52
N THR A 310 -13.67 -11.18 -7.49
CA THR A 310 -13.10 -11.64 -6.20
C THR A 310 -13.24 -10.51 -5.17
N ALA A 311 -14.48 -10.13 -4.87
CA ALA A 311 -14.83 -9.45 -3.64
C ALA A 311 -15.99 -10.25 -3.04
N LYS A 312 -15.67 -11.19 -2.14
CA LYS A 312 -16.71 -11.87 -1.37
C LYS A 312 -17.21 -10.92 -0.30
N PHE A 313 -18.42 -10.41 -0.54
CA PHE A 313 -19.47 -10.10 0.42
C PHE A 313 -19.05 -9.50 1.77
N CYS A 314 -19.29 -8.20 1.90
CA CYS A 314 -19.62 -7.61 3.19
C CYS A 314 -21.13 -7.85 3.41
N ASP A 315 -21.49 -8.94 4.10
CA ASP A 315 -22.87 -9.16 4.52
C ASP A 315 -23.20 -8.18 5.65
N SER A 316 -24.00 -7.16 5.32
CA SER A 316 -24.72 -6.34 6.28
C SER A 316 -26.07 -6.99 6.55
N ASN A 317 -26.14 -7.83 7.58
CA ASN A 317 -27.38 -8.27 8.20
C ASN A 317 -27.29 -8.03 9.71
N LEU A 318 -27.76 -6.86 10.14
CA LEU A 318 -28.28 -6.63 11.49
C LEU A 318 -29.54 -5.77 11.28
N GLU A 319 -30.68 -6.44 11.31
CA GLU A 319 -32.00 -5.82 11.32
C GLU A 319 -32.28 -5.20 12.69
N ASN A 320 -32.82 -3.98 12.65
CA ASN A 320 -33.86 -3.38 13.49
C ASN A 320 -33.77 -3.54 15.02
N GLU A 321 -33.41 -2.45 15.71
CA GLU A 321 -34.23 -1.93 16.81
C GLU A 321 -34.32 -0.40 16.71
N GLU A 322 -35.56 0.10 16.68
CA GLU A 322 -35.92 1.51 16.81
C GLU A 322 -35.72 1.96 18.26
N ASP A 323 -35.17 3.16 18.51
CA ASP A 323 -35.87 4.37 19.04
C ASP A 323 -34.84 5.40 19.61
N PRO A 324 -35.19 6.63 20.04
CA PRO A 324 -34.90 7.86 19.28
C PRO A 324 -34.00 8.88 20.01
N GLN A 325 -33.77 10.01 19.34
CA GLN A 325 -33.12 11.27 19.79
C GLN A 325 -31.61 11.42 19.54
N CYS A 326 -31.25 12.14 18.47
CA CYS A 326 -30.41 13.32 18.63
C CYS A 326 -30.59 14.30 17.45
N SER A 327 -30.86 15.54 17.83
CA SER A 327 -31.30 16.68 17.03
C SER A 327 -30.36 17.11 15.90
N GLU A 328 -30.99 17.50 14.79
CA GLU A 328 -30.45 18.23 13.64
C GLU A 328 -29.76 19.55 14.03
N PHE A 329 -28.65 19.88 13.34
CA PHE A 329 -28.22 21.26 13.12
C PHE A 329 -27.99 21.49 11.61
N PRO A 330 -28.52 22.57 11.00
CA PRO A 330 -28.60 22.71 9.56
C PRO A 330 -27.35 23.36 8.96
N MET A 331 -26.77 22.76 7.93
CA MET A 331 -25.75 23.42 7.10
C MET A 331 -26.43 24.09 5.89
N LYS A 332 -26.47 25.43 5.92
CA LYS A 332 -26.98 26.28 4.84
C LYS A 332 -26.18 26.08 3.55
N GLN A 333 -26.91 25.88 2.45
CA GLN A 333 -26.42 25.95 1.08
C GLN A 333 -25.92 27.37 0.76
N ILE A 334 -24.74 27.50 0.15
CA ILE A 334 -24.28 28.73 -0.49
C ILE A 334 -23.96 28.42 -1.95
N ILE A 335 -24.68 29.12 -2.83
CA ILE A 335 -24.60 29.12 -4.30
C ILE A 335 -23.31 29.85 -4.75
N PRO A 336 -22.61 29.39 -5.80
CA PRO A 336 -21.36 30.02 -6.25
C PRO A 336 -21.60 31.29 -7.08
N ARG A 337 -20.82 32.35 -6.81
CA ARG A 337 -20.59 33.48 -7.74
C ARG A 337 -19.19 33.37 -8.34
N SER A 338 -19.08 33.63 -9.64
CA SER A 338 -17.87 33.64 -10.47
C SER A 338 -17.15 35.02 -10.42
N PRO A 339 -16.03 35.26 -11.15
CA PRO A 339 -14.69 35.26 -10.59
C PRO A 339 -14.03 36.65 -10.57
N GLY A 340 -13.35 36.99 -9.48
CA GLY A 340 -12.48 38.17 -9.36
C GLY A 340 -11.01 37.76 -9.44
N LYS A 341 -10.29 38.31 -10.43
CA LYS A 341 -8.84 38.17 -10.65
C LYS A 341 -8.03 38.45 -9.37
N ARG A 342 -7.11 37.56 -8.99
CA ARG A 342 -5.90 37.91 -8.22
C ARG A 342 -4.77 36.90 -8.45
N SER A 343 -3.60 37.47 -8.70
CA SER A 343 -2.29 36.91 -9.01
C SER A 343 -1.92 35.62 -8.28
N THR A 344 -1.46 34.63 -9.05
CA THR A 344 -0.80 33.40 -8.59
C THR A 344 0.69 33.67 -8.33
N SER A 345 1.14 33.50 -7.09
CA SER A 345 2.56 33.32 -6.78
C SER A 345 2.92 31.82 -6.71
N PRO A 346 4.17 31.41 -7.01
CA PRO A 346 4.54 29.99 -7.15
C PRO A 346 4.66 29.23 -5.81
N ASN A 347 4.65 29.93 -4.67
CA ASN A 347 5.02 29.38 -3.36
C ASN A 347 3.93 28.53 -2.66
N LYS A 348 2.80 28.23 -3.30
CA LYS A 348 1.72 27.42 -2.68
C LYS A 348 1.80 25.92 -2.96
N MET A 349 2.56 25.46 -3.95
CA MET A 349 2.66 24.02 -4.26
C MET A 349 3.69 23.27 -3.41
N VAL A 350 4.82 23.90 -3.05
CA VAL A 350 5.89 23.27 -2.25
C VAL A 350 5.43 22.97 -0.82
N VAL A 351 4.58 23.84 -0.26
CA VAL A 351 3.99 23.67 1.09
C VAL A 351 3.02 22.48 1.15
N SER A 352 2.46 22.04 0.01
CA SER A 352 1.46 20.95 -0.04
C SER A 352 2.10 19.55 0.08
N SER A 353 3.24 19.31 -0.58
CA SER A 353 3.91 18.00 -0.58
C SER A 353 4.58 17.68 0.77
N ILE A 354 5.15 18.70 1.43
CA ILE A 354 5.66 18.61 2.80
C ILE A 354 4.51 18.29 3.77
N CYS A 355 3.31 18.85 3.55
CA CYS A 355 2.13 18.56 4.35
C CYS A 355 1.60 17.13 4.19
N ILE A 356 1.81 16.45 3.05
CA ILE A 356 1.31 15.08 2.82
C ILE A 356 2.19 14.03 3.51
N LEU A 357 3.52 14.15 3.40
CA LEU A 357 4.45 13.31 4.17
C LEU A 357 4.36 13.64 5.66
N ASN A 358 4.21 14.92 6.02
CA ASN A 358 3.89 15.32 7.38
C ASN A 358 2.51 14.83 7.83
N ALA A 359 1.53 14.64 6.97
CA ALA A 359 0.23 14.05 7.33
C ALA A 359 0.35 12.54 7.56
N ILE A 360 1.15 11.82 6.76
CA ILE A 360 1.54 10.43 7.08
C ILE A 360 2.28 10.38 8.42
N PHE A 361 3.14 11.36 8.69
CA PHE A 361 3.84 11.55 9.97
C PHE A 361 2.89 11.93 11.13
N PHE A 362 1.91 12.81 10.90
CA PHE A 362 0.97 13.33 11.90
C PHE A 362 -0.11 12.29 12.23
N ILE A 363 -0.59 11.54 11.25
CA ILE A 363 -1.50 10.40 11.44
C ILE A 363 -0.77 9.25 12.15
N SER A 364 0.53 9.09 11.91
CA SER A 364 1.36 8.17 12.69
C SER A 364 1.56 8.65 14.13
N ARG A 365 1.79 9.96 14.34
CA ARG A 365 2.07 10.61 15.63
C ARG A 365 0.84 10.84 16.52
N ALA A 366 -0.33 11.13 15.96
CA ALA A 366 -1.58 11.44 16.67
C ALA A 366 -2.37 10.19 17.12
N TYR A 367 -2.00 9.00 16.65
CA TYR A 367 -2.71 7.73 16.95
C TYR A 367 -1.83 6.73 17.72
N LEU A 368 -0.74 7.19 18.33
CA LEU A 368 0.06 6.39 19.26
C LEU A 368 -0.48 6.59 20.68
N ASP A 369 -1.50 5.80 21.05
CA ASP A 369 -1.93 5.71 22.45
C ASP A 369 -1.19 4.56 23.18
N VAL A 370 -0.26 5.01 24.03
CA VAL A 370 0.30 4.50 25.29
C VAL A 370 1.07 3.16 25.39
N THR A 371 1.04 2.20 24.47
CA THR A 371 1.80 0.94 24.74
C THR A 371 3.18 0.80 24.08
N ASP A 372 3.55 1.66 23.12
CA ASP A 372 4.87 1.58 22.45
C ASP A 372 5.51 2.94 22.11
N THR A 373 4.98 4.02 22.70
CA THR A 373 5.51 5.39 22.52
C THR A 373 6.93 5.56 23.06
N HIS A 374 7.35 4.75 24.04
CA HIS A 374 8.68 4.84 24.65
C HIS A 374 9.78 4.32 23.71
N ARG A 375 9.57 3.15 23.10
CA ARG A 375 10.54 2.54 22.17
C ARG A 375 10.62 3.31 20.85
N PHE A 376 9.50 3.85 20.39
CA PHE A 376 9.47 4.73 19.21
C PHE A 376 10.15 6.08 19.47
N LYS A 377 9.93 6.72 20.64
CA LYS A 377 10.68 7.93 21.03
C LYS A 377 12.18 7.67 21.13
N GLN A 378 12.56 6.52 21.66
CA GLN A 378 13.97 6.13 21.77
C GLN A 378 14.61 5.95 20.38
N LEU A 379 13.98 5.22 19.47
CA LEU A 379 14.45 5.03 18.09
C LEU A 379 14.47 6.35 17.28
N PHE A 380 13.47 7.22 17.49
CA PHE A 380 13.44 8.54 16.86
C PHE A 380 14.58 9.43 17.36
N ASN A 381 14.85 9.44 18.67
CA ASN A 381 15.94 10.20 19.26
C ASN A 381 17.32 9.63 18.86
N GLU A 382 17.46 8.32 18.73
CA GLU A 382 18.67 7.66 18.22
C GLU A 382 18.94 8.00 16.75
N CYS A 383 17.90 8.04 15.90
CA CYS A 383 18.03 8.50 14.51
C CYS A 383 18.29 10.01 14.40
N HIS A 384 17.67 10.82 15.25
CA HIS A 384 17.86 12.27 15.26
C HIS A 384 19.27 12.66 15.76
N ALA A 385 19.80 11.95 16.77
CA ALA A 385 21.16 12.17 17.27
C ALA A 385 22.23 11.87 16.21
N ARG A 386 22.03 10.85 15.37
CA ARG A 386 22.93 10.50 14.25
C ARG A 386 22.91 11.51 13.10
N ARG A 387 21.91 12.39 13.03
CA ARG A 387 21.78 13.40 11.96
C ARG A 387 22.41 14.76 12.32
N PHE A 388 22.80 14.95 13.58
CA PHE A 388 23.42 16.18 14.10
C PHE A 388 24.78 15.96 14.77
N THR A 389 25.33 14.75 14.67
CA THR A 389 26.71 14.43 15.03
C THR A 389 27.37 13.74 13.84
N GLY A 390 27.76 14.55 12.86
CA GLY A 390 28.41 14.15 11.61
C GLY A 390 28.79 15.39 10.83
#